data_AF-A0A1Q3DA57-F1
#
_entry.id   AF-A0A1Q3DA57-F1
#
_cell.length_a   1.000
_cell.length_b   1.000
_cell.length_c   1.000
_cell.angle_alpha   90.00
_cell.angle_beta   90.00
_cell.angle_gamma   90.00
#
_symmetry.space_group_name_H-M   'P 1'
#
loop_
_entity.id
_entity.type
_entity.pdbx_description
1 polymer ?
#
loop_
_entity_poly.entity_id
_entity_poly.type
_entity_poly.pdbx_seq_one_letter_code
_entity_poly.pdbx_strand_id
1 'polypeptide(L)'
;EVVPFKNYLHRYPTPYLASESSSALWYAIGRASTHIIVLSSYSPFVKYTPQWVWLREELKRVDREKTSWLIVLMHFLIYNSNEAHFMEGESMRAVFESCFIHYKVDVIFAGHVHAYERSYRISNVKYNVSSGDRYPVPDKSALVYITVGDGGNQEGLAGR
;
A
#
# COMPACT_ATOMS: atom_id res chain seq x y z
N GLU A 1 15.96 -10.01 -23.16
CA GLU A 1 15.52 -9.15 -22.03
C GLU A 1 14.26 -9.75 -21.42
N VAL A 2 14.21 -9.95 -20.11
CA VAL A 2 13.01 -10.47 -19.42
C VAL A 2 12.08 -9.28 -19.18
N VAL A 3 10.90 -9.30 -19.80
CA VAL A 3 9.86 -8.29 -19.54
C VAL A 3 9.12 -8.67 -18.25
N PRO A 4 9.23 -7.88 -17.15
CA PRO A 4 8.52 -8.18 -15.91
C PRO A 4 7.00 -8.22 -16.13
N PHE A 5 6.31 -9.04 -15.33
CA PHE A 5 4.84 -9.15 -15.34
C PHE A 5 4.19 -9.60 -16.65
N LYS A 6 4.94 -10.01 -17.69
CA LYS A 6 4.39 -10.38 -19.02
C LYS A 6 3.16 -11.29 -18.96
N ASN A 7 3.25 -12.39 -18.21
CA ASN A 7 2.15 -13.35 -18.11
C ASN A 7 0.94 -12.79 -17.36
N TYR A 8 1.17 -12.03 -16.29
CA TYR A 8 0.12 -11.40 -15.51
C TYR A 8 -0.63 -10.35 -16.35
N LEU A 9 0.12 -9.44 -16.98
CA LEU A 9 -0.43 -8.36 -17.80
C LEU A 9 -1.16 -8.86 -19.05
N HIS A 10 -0.78 -10.02 -19.58
CA HIS A 10 -1.49 -10.63 -20.71
C HIS A 10 -2.84 -11.25 -20.31
N ARG A 11 -2.98 -11.69 -19.06
CA ARG A 11 -4.14 -12.47 -18.58
C ARG A 11 -5.14 -11.63 -17.79
N TYR A 12 -4.67 -10.61 -17.08
CA TYR A 12 -5.46 -9.86 -16.12
C TYR A 12 -5.45 -8.37 -16.47
N PRO A 13 -6.41 -7.90 -17.28
CA PRO A 13 -6.55 -6.47 -17.57
C PRO A 13 -7.05 -5.72 -16.32
N THR A 14 -6.65 -4.46 -16.20
CA THR A 14 -7.11 -3.55 -15.13
C THR A 14 -7.67 -2.27 -15.75
N PRO A 15 -8.57 -1.55 -15.06
CA PRO A 15 -9.19 -0.33 -15.58
C PRO A 15 -8.28 0.91 -15.43
N TYR A 16 -6.96 0.76 -15.55
CA TYR A 16 -5.97 1.77 -15.17
C TYR A 16 -6.13 3.11 -15.90
N LEU A 17 -6.55 3.07 -17.17
CA LEU A 17 -6.84 4.26 -17.98
C LEU A 17 -7.97 5.11 -17.38
N ALA A 18 -8.97 4.49 -16.75
CA ALA A 18 -10.09 5.20 -16.12
C ALA A 18 -9.65 6.00 -14.89
N SER A 19 -8.52 5.64 -14.29
CA SER A 19 -7.89 6.36 -13.18
C SER A 19 -6.73 7.26 -13.61
N GLU A 20 -6.60 7.54 -14.92
CA GLU A 20 -5.49 8.32 -15.49
C GLU A 20 -4.10 7.79 -15.14
N SER A 21 -3.98 6.47 -14.95
CA SER A 21 -2.70 5.81 -14.72
C SER A 21 -2.01 5.51 -16.04
N SER A 22 -0.67 5.51 -16.01
CA SER A 22 0.16 5.09 -17.14
C SER A 22 0.47 3.59 -17.16
N SER A 23 -0.03 2.80 -16.20
CA SER A 23 0.32 1.38 -16.04
C SER A 23 -0.84 0.57 -15.47
N ALA A 24 -0.98 -0.66 -15.96
CA ALA A 24 -1.96 -1.61 -15.43
C ALA A 24 -1.67 -2.08 -13.99
N LEU A 25 -0.48 -1.80 -13.45
CA LEU A 25 -0.02 -2.28 -12.14
C LEU A 25 -0.40 -1.37 -10.97
N TRP A 26 -0.71 -0.10 -11.21
CA TRP A 26 -1.21 0.84 -10.20
C TRP A 26 -2.37 1.64 -10.77
N TYR A 27 -3.50 1.65 -10.08
CA TYR A 27 -4.74 2.23 -10.57
C TYR A 27 -5.72 2.43 -9.42
N ALA A 28 -6.83 3.12 -9.69
CA ALA A 28 -7.88 3.30 -8.70
C ALA A 28 -9.26 2.96 -9.28
N ILE A 29 -10.18 2.59 -8.39
CA ILE A 29 -11.59 2.38 -8.72
C ILE A 29 -12.47 2.93 -7.60
N GLY A 30 -13.62 3.50 -7.98
CA GLY A 30 -14.71 3.79 -7.05
C GLY A 30 -15.75 2.68 -7.12
N ARG A 31 -16.17 2.16 -5.96
CA ARG A 31 -17.28 1.20 -5.89
C ARG A 31 -18.09 1.43 -4.62
N ALA A 32 -19.40 1.62 -4.79
CA ALA A 32 -20.30 2.01 -3.70
C ALA A 32 -19.72 3.22 -2.94
N SER A 33 -19.62 3.14 -1.61
CA SER A 33 -19.07 4.19 -0.75
C SER A 33 -17.53 4.14 -0.61
N THR A 34 -16.82 3.44 -1.49
CA THR A 34 -15.39 3.14 -1.33
C THR A 34 -14.56 3.59 -2.53
N HIS A 35 -13.50 4.33 -2.26
CA HIS A 35 -12.42 4.61 -3.20
C HIS A 35 -11.26 3.65 -2.91
N ILE A 36 -10.89 2.84 -3.89
CA ILE A 36 -9.86 1.81 -3.75
C ILE A 36 -8.67 2.19 -4.64
N ILE A 37 -7.50 2.32 -4.02
CA ILE A 37 -6.23 2.56 -4.69
C ILE A 37 -5.43 1.27 -4.67
N VAL A 38 -4.98 0.81 -5.84
CA VAL A 38 -4.10 -0.35 -6.01
C VAL A 38 -2.72 0.15 -6.35
N LEU A 39 -1.71 -0.27 -5.58
CA LEU A 39 -0.31 0.09 -5.76
C LEU A 39 0.52 -1.13 -6.14
N SER A 40 1.58 -0.88 -6.90
CA SER A 40 2.58 -1.87 -7.29
C SER A 40 3.82 -1.75 -6.42
N SER A 41 3.91 -2.69 -5.48
CA SER A 41 5.07 -2.91 -4.60
C SER A 41 6.39 -3.10 -5.35
N TYR A 42 6.36 -3.67 -6.55
CA TYR A 42 7.54 -4.06 -7.33
C TYR A 42 7.78 -3.18 -8.56
N SER A 43 7.11 -2.02 -8.64
CA SER A 43 7.40 -0.98 -9.64
C SER A 43 8.05 0.22 -8.97
N PRO A 44 8.82 1.06 -9.69
CA PRO A 44 9.40 2.26 -9.10
C PRO A 44 8.32 3.15 -8.45
N PHE A 45 8.54 3.50 -7.18
CA PHE A 45 7.58 4.27 -6.37
C PHE A 45 8.22 5.47 -5.64
N VAL A 46 9.52 5.69 -5.79
CA VAL A 46 10.22 6.83 -5.17
C VAL A 46 9.79 8.15 -5.82
N LYS A 47 10.15 9.27 -5.17
CA LYS A 47 9.80 10.62 -5.63
C LYS A 47 10.09 10.80 -7.12
N TYR A 48 9.13 11.40 -7.83
CA TYR A 48 9.16 11.67 -9.28
C TYR A 48 9.01 10.46 -10.20
N THR A 49 8.84 9.24 -9.69
CA THR A 49 8.45 8.09 -10.53
C THR A 49 6.99 8.21 -10.98
N PRO A 50 6.59 7.57 -12.10
CA PRO A 50 5.22 7.64 -12.59
C PRO A 50 4.17 7.22 -11.55
N GLN A 51 4.42 6.14 -10.80
CA GLN A 51 3.52 5.68 -9.73
C GLN A 51 3.40 6.71 -8.59
N TRP A 52 4.52 7.35 -8.20
CA TRP A 52 4.51 8.37 -7.14
C TRP A 52 3.74 9.62 -7.56
N VAL A 53 3.96 10.10 -8.79
CA VAL A 53 3.25 11.26 -9.33
C VAL A 53 1.75 10.95 -9.42
N TRP A 54 1.41 9.80 -9.99
CA TRP A 54 0.02 9.35 -10.13
C TRP A 54 -0.69 9.26 -8.78
N LEU A 55 -0.11 8.58 -7.78
CA LEU A 55 -0.74 8.41 -6.47
C LEU A 55 -1.03 9.76 -5.80
N ARG A 56 -0.11 10.73 -5.93
CA ARG A 56 -0.29 12.06 -5.36
C ARG A 56 -1.42 12.84 -6.00
N GLU A 57 -1.63 12.70 -7.31
CA GLU A 57 -2.78 13.32 -7.98
C GLU A 57 -4.07 12.56 -7.67
N GLU A 58 -4.02 11.23 -7.61
CA GLU A 58 -5.17 10.39 -7.26
C GLU A 58 -5.71 10.68 -5.87
N LEU A 59 -4.84 10.83 -4.87
CA LEU A 59 -5.26 11.17 -3.50
C LEU A 59 -5.96 12.52 -3.40
N LYS A 60 -5.63 13.49 -4.27
CA LYS A 60 -6.35 14.78 -4.33
C LYS A 60 -7.73 14.66 -4.96
N ARG A 61 -7.94 13.65 -5.81
CA ARG A 61 -9.23 13.40 -6.48
C ARG A 61 -10.25 12.70 -5.58
N VAL A 62 -9.82 12.17 -4.44
CA VAL A 62 -10.71 11.47 -3.50
C VAL A 62 -11.72 12.45 -2.90
N ASP A 63 -13.00 12.23 -3.22
CA ASP A 63 -14.13 12.94 -2.64
C ASP A 63 -14.73 12.08 -1.51
N ARG A 64 -14.47 12.46 -0.26
CA ARG A 64 -14.91 11.70 0.93
C ARG A 64 -16.41 11.81 1.20
N GLU A 65 -17.10 12.79 0.62
CA GLU A 65 -18.56 12.88 0.71
C GLU A 65 -19.23 11.85 -0.22
N LYS A 66 -18.62 11.57 -1.37
CA LYS A 66 -19.08 10.50 -2.28
C LYS A 66 -18.59 9.12 -1.87
N THR A 67 -17.33 9.03 -1.46
CA THR A 67 -16.64 7.78 -1.11
C THR A 67 -16.04 7.89 0.28
N SER A 68 -16.85 7.60 1.29
CA SER A 68 -16.48 7.76 2.69
C SER A 68 -15.30 6.87 3.12
N TRP A 69 -15.12 5.73 2.45
CA TRP A 69 -14.02 4.80 2.69
C TRP A 69 -12.90 4.97 1.66
N LEU A 70 -11.67 5.16 2.14
CA LEU A 70 -10.45 5.15 1.32
C LEU A 70 -9.58 3.95 1.69
N ILE A 71 -9.45 3.01 0.75
CA ILE A 71 -8.72 1.75 0.91
C ILE A 71 -7.52 1.74 -0.02
N VAL A 72 -6.37 1.29 0.49
CA VAL A 72 -5.18 1.03 -0.33
C VAL A 72 -4.89 -0.47 -0.34
N LEU A 73 -4.57 -1.01 -1.51
CA LEU A 73 -4.12 -2.38 -1.72
C LEU A 73 -2.67 -2.36 -2.22
N MET A 74 -1.80 -3.16 -1.61
CA MET A 74 -0.42 -3.38 -2.04
C MET A 74 -0.01 -4.84 -1.76
N HIS A 75 1.12 -5.31 -2.28
CA HIS A 75 1.51 -6.72 -2.07
C HIS A 75 2.27 -6.94 -0.77
N PHE A 76 3.39 -6.25 -0.55
CA PHE A 76 4.11 -6.27 0.73
C PHE A 76 3.67 -5.12 1.64
N LEU A 77 3.72 -5.35 2.94
CA LEU A 77 3.25 -4.41 3.95
C LEU A 77 4.32 -3.47 4.48
N ILE A 78 3.86 -2.28 4.83
CA ILE A 78 4.61 -1.26 5.56
C ILE A 78 4.89 -1.68 7.02
N TYR A 79 3.98 -2.42 7.66
CA TYR A 79 4.16 -2.98 9.00
C TYR A 79 3.96 -4.50 8.97
N ASN A 80 4.96 -5.23 9.41
CA ASN A 80 4.96 -6.69 9.53
C ASN A 80 5.81 -7.07 10.75
N SER A 81 5.27 -7.91 11.64
CA SER A 81 6.00 -8.43 12.81
C SER A 81 6.40 -9.90 12.70
N ASN A 82 6.12 -10.55 11.57
CA ASN A 82 6.60 -11.89 11.28
C ASN A 82 8.08 -11.86 10.89
N GLU A 83 8.83 -12.93 11.20
CA GLU A 83 10.22 -13.07 10.74
C GLU A 83 10.33 -13.07 9.20
N ALA A 84 9.40 -13.76 8.55
CA ALA A 84 9.30 -13.75 7.09
C ALA A 84 9.02 -12.34 6.57
N HIS A 85 9.88 -11.86 5.67
CA HIS A 85 9.78 -10.54 5.04
C HIS A 85 9.78 -9.37 6.04
N PHE A 86 10.43 -9.55 7.18
CA PHE A 86 10.57 -8.49 8.18
C PHE A 86 11.29 -7.27 7.57
N MET A 87 10.69 -6.08 7.73
CA MET A 87 11.20 -4.79 7.23
C MET A 87 11.32 -4.64 5.70
N GLU A 88 10.82 -5.57 4.89
CA GLU A 88 10.91 -5.46 3.42
C GLU A 88 10.18 -4.21 2.88
N GLY A 89 9.08 -3.81 3.55
CA GLY A 89 8.29 -2.63 3.18
C GLY A 89 8.81 -1.27 3.65
N GLU A 90 9.94 -1.20 4.36
CA GLU A 90 10.45 0.05 4.94
C GLU A 90 10.70 1.15 3.89
N SER A 91 11.15 0.75 2.70
CA SER A 91 11.39 1.68 1.58
C SER A 91 10.11 2.37 1.11
N MET A 92 9.01 1.63 1.00
CA MET A 92 7.71 2.18 0.62
C MET A 92 7.08 2.97 1.78
N ARG A 93 7.26 2.52 3.02
CA ARG A 93 6.85 3.25 4.23
C ARG A 93 7.43 4.65 4.26
N ALA A 94 8.75 4.77 4.09
CA ALA A 94 9.46 6.05 4.11
C ALA A 94 8.94 7.04 3.05
N VAL A 95 8.40 6.54 1.93
CA VAL A 95 7.89 7.38 0.84
C VAL A 95 6.42 7.74 1.01
N PHE A 96 5.57 6.81 1.46
CA PHE A 96 4.11 6.98 1.40
C PHE A 96 3.39 7.10 2.74
N GLU A 97 3.97 6.66 3.86
CA GLU A 97 3.24 6.62 5.15
C GLU A 97 2.71 8.01 5.55
N SER A 98 3.55 9.04 5.45
CA SER A 98 3.14 10.43 5.73
C SER A 98 2.02 10.92 4.81
N CYS A 99 2.04 10.50 3.55
CA CYS A 99 1.00 10.81 2.57
C CYS A 99 -0.32 10.13 2.93
N PHE A 100 -0.29 8.85 3.29
CA PHE A 100 -1.51 8.13 3.67
C PHE A 100 -2.16 8.69 4.94
N ILE A 101 -1.35 9.10 5.93
CA ILE A 101 -1.85 9.76 7.14
C ILE A 101 -2.46 11.12 6.81
N HIS A 102 -1.81 11.91 5.94
CA HIS A 102 -2.31 13.21 5.53
C HIS A 102 -3.70 13.13 4.89
N TYR A 103 -3.90 12.15 3.99
CA TYR A 103 -5.18 11.92 3.32
C TYR A 103 -6.15 11.03 4.12
N LYS A 104 -5.81 10.69 5.37
CA LYS A 104 -6.65 9.88 6.28
C LYS A 104 -7.15 8.60 5.62
N VAL A 105 -6.25 7.84 5.00
CA VAL A 105 -6.57 6.48 4.52
C VAL A 105 -7.14 5.67 5.68
N ASP A 106 -8.17 4.86 5.43
CA ASP A 106 -8.84 4.13 6.51
C ASP A 106 -8.13 2.81 6.81
N VAL A 107 -7.79 2.07 5.76
CA VAL A 107 -7.18 0.74 5.85
C VAL A 107 -6.27 0.44 4.66
N ILE A 108 -5.16 -0.23 4.93
CA ILE A 108 -4.31 -0.85 3.92
C ILE A 108 -4.39 -2.36 4.07
N PHE A 109 -4.69 -3.05 2.98
CA PHE A 109 -4.56 -4.50 2.89
C PHE A 109 -3.31 -4.88 2.11
N ALA A 110 -2.61 -5.89 2.59
CA ALA A 110 -1.59 -6.56 1.81
C ALA A 110 -1.56 -8.07 2.06
N GLY A 111 -0.76 -8.76 1.27
CA GLY A 111 -0.50 -10.19 1.40
C GLY A 111 0.97 -10.42 1.69
N HIS A 112 1.62 -11.16 0.79
CA HIS A 112 3.05 -11.48 0.80
C HIS A 112 3.49 -12.39 1.95
N VAL A 113 3.29 -11.96 3.19
CA VAL A 113 3.51 -12.80 4.37
C VAL A 113 2.36 -13.78 4.51
N HIS A 114 2.67 -15.07 4.59
CA HIS A 114 1.67 -16.15 4.64
C HIS A 114 1.11 -16.34 6.05
N ALA A 115 0.58 -15.26 6.61
CA ALA A 115 -0.04 -15.18 7.93
C ALA A 115 -1.09 -14.06 7.96
N TYR A 116 -1.86 -14.01 9.04
CA TYR A 116 -2.74 -12.90 9.36
C TYR A 116 -2.10 -11.98 10.40
N GLU A 117 -2.18 -10.67 10.17
CA GLU A 117 -1.77 -9.65 11.14
C GLU A 117 -2.68 -8.43 11.02
N ARG A 118 -2.93 -7.75 12.13
CA ARG A 118 -3.67 -6.47 12.16
C ARG A 118 -3.02 -5.51 13.14
N SER A 119 -2.61 -4.35 12.64
CA SER A 119 -1.99 -3.33 13.47
C SER A 119 -3.01 -2.57 14.33
N TYR A 120 -2.50 -1.90 15.37
CA TYR A 120 -3.15 -0.72 15.91
C TYR A 120 -2.97 0.46 14.95
N ARG A 121 -3.67 1.57 15.18
CA ARG A 121 -3.40 2.83 14.47
C ARG A 121 -2.10 3.45 15.02
N ILE A 122 -1.02 3.25 14.27
CA ILE A 122 0.34 3.69 14.61
C ILE A 122 0.96 4.42 13.42
N SER A 123 1.90 5.32 13.70
CA SER A 123 2.69 5.98 12.67
C SER A 123 4.16 6.12 13.06
N ASN A 124 5.04 6.07 12.06
CA ASN A 124 6.49 6.26 12.22
C ASN A 124 7.05 7.32 11.24
N VAL A 125 6.43 8.50 11.27
CA VAL A 125 6.71 9.60 10.32
C VAL A 125 7.48 10.78 10.93
N LYS A 126 7.83 10.70 12.22
CA LYS A 126 8.49 11.81 12.94
C LYS A 126 10.02 11.76 12.89
N TYR A 127 10.60 10.65 12.45
CA TYR A 127 12.05 10.50 12.37
C TYR A 127 12.64 11.40 11.29
N ASN A 128 13.66 12.18 11.64
CA ASN A 128 14.36 13.08 10.71
C ASN A 128 15.89 12.87 10.69
N VAL A 129 16.33 11.64 10.98
CA VAL A 129 17.75 11.25 11.14
C VAL A 129 18.39 11.76 12.44
N SER A 130 18.29 13.05 12.74
CA SER A 130 18.95 13.66 13.91
C SER A 130 18.10 13.66 15.19
N SER A 131 16.79 13.53 15.06
CA SER A 131 15.79 13.62 16.13
C SER A 131 14.49 12.92 15.74
N GLY A 132 13.50 12.99 16.63
CA GLY A 132 12.19 12.37 16.45
C GLY A 132 12.11 10.93 16.94
N ASP A 133 10.89 10.42 17.00
CA ASP A 133 10.60 9.05 17.42
C ASP A 133 11.08 8.07 16.34
N ARG A 134 11.94 7.11 16.72
CA ARG A 134 12.48 6.07 15.81
C ARG A 134 11.55 4.87 15.66
N TYR A 135 10.64 4.73 16.62
CA TYR A 135 9.70 3.63 16.70
C TYR A 135 8.28 4.13 16.47
N PRO A 136 7.38 3.28 15.96
CA PRO A 136 5.99 3.66 15.75
C PRO A 136 5.33 4.09 17.06
N VAL A 137 4.54 5.16 17.00
CA VAL A 137 3.77 5.68 18.13
C VAL A 137 2.27 5.61 17.83
N PRO A 138 1.40 5.50 18.85
CA PRO A 138 -0.05 5.57 18.64
C PRO A 138 -0.47 6.87 17.96
N ASP A 139 -1.27 6.77 16.90
CA ASP A 139 -1.71 7.93 16.10
C ASP A 139 -3.14 7.70 15.61
N LYS A 140 -4.09 8.49 16.12
CA LYS A 140 -5.51 8.37 15.73
C LYS A 140 -5.78 8.74 14.27
N SER A 141 -4.91 9.52 13.66
CA SER A 141 -5.00 9.89 12.23
C SER A 141 -4.44 8.80 11.33
N ALA A 142 -3.67 7.86 11.89
CA ALA A 142 -3.18 6.72 11.15
C ALA A 142 -4.30 5.72 10.83
N LEU A 143 -4.05 5.03 9.74
CA LEU A 143 -4.76 3.91 9.17
C LEU A 143 -4.48 2.61 9.92
N VAL A 144 -5.33 1.61 9.68
CA VAL A 144 -5.07 0.23 10.11
C VAL A 144 -4.37 -0.52 8.98
N TYR A 145 -3.32 -1.26 9.32
CA TYR A 145 -2.62 -2.14 8.39
C TYR A 145 -3.05 -3.58 8.65
N ILE A 146 -3.40 -4.31 7.58
CA ILE A 146 -3.89 -5.69 7.68
C ILE A 146 -3.13 -6.58 6.69
N THR A 147 -2.44 -7.59 7.21
CA THR A 147 -1.89 -8.72 6.43
C THR A 147 -2.95 -9.80 6.30
N VAL A 148 -3.23 -10.19 5.06
CA VAL A 148 -4.14 -11.29 4.69
C VAL A 148 -3.51 -12.13 3.56
N GLY A 149 -2.25 -12.54 3.75
CA GLY A 149 -1.50 -13.35 2.77
C GLY A 149 -1.62 -14.85 2.98
N ASP A 150 -2.48 -15.27 3.91
CA ASP A 150 -2.72 -16.64 4.38
C ASP A 150 -3.77 -17.41 3.54
N GLY A 151 -3.89 -17.10 2.25
CA GLY A 151 -4.84 -17.74 1.34
C GLY A 151 -4.55 -19.21 0.99
N GLY A 152 -3.49 -19.82 1.54
CA GLY A 152 -3.17 -21.24 1.36
C GLY A 152 -2.29 -21.57 0.15
N ASN A 153 -1.30 -20.73 -0.15
CA ASN A 153 -0.33 -21.03 -1.21
C ASN A 153 0.58 -22.23 -0.84
N GLN A 154 1.27 -22.79 -1.84
CA GLN A 154 2.06 -24.02 -1.71
C GLN A 154 3.28 -23.91 -0.77
N GLU A 155 3.78 -22.70 -0.49
CA GLU A 155 4.94 -22.50 0.39
C GLU A 155 4.58 -22.69 1.87
N GLY A 156 3.28 -22.74 2.19
CA GLY A 156 2.78 -22.95 3.55
C GLY A 156 2.72 -21.65 4.36
N LEU A 157 2.44 -21.80 5.66
CA LEU A 157 2.37 -20.68 6.59
C LEU A 157 3.77 -20.10 6.82
N ALA A 158 3.83 -18.77 6.96
CA ALA A 158 5.07 -18.09 7.33
C ALA A 158 5.52 -18.62 8.70
N GLY A 159 6.80 -18.99 8.80
CA GLY A 159 7.42 -19.31 10.08
C GLY A 159 7.33 -18.09 11.00
N ARG A 160 7.06 -18.36 12.28
CA ARG A 160 7.26 -17.34 13.32
C ARG A 160 8.73 -17.07 13.48
#